data_AF-A0AAV9M3D7-F1
#
_entry.id   AF-A0AAV9M3D7-F1
#
_cell.length_a   1.000
_cell.length_b   1.000
_cell.length_c   1.000
_cell.angle_alpha   90.00
_cell.angle_beta   90.00
_cell.angle_gamma   90.00
#
_symmetry.space_group_name_H-M   'P 1'
#
loop_
_entity.id
_entity.type
_entity.pdbx_description
1 polymer ?
#
loop_
_entity_poly.entity_id
_entity_poly.type
_entity_poly.pdbx_seq_one_letter_code
_entity_poly.pdbx_strand_id
1 'polypeptide(L)'
;MNQGTNAMQRMIIQVVPIVICWELWKERCPCRYGTQKRFYPRKMEHQICWNLKAAMDKTFPLYKIDMRWKDTCELIENRKIET
;
A
#
# COMPACT_ATOMS: atom_id res chain seq x y z
N MET A 1 -14.58 5.12 19.25
CA MET A 1 -13.65 5.35 18.12
C MET A 1 -12.25 5.53 18.70
N ASN A 2 -11.46 4.45 18.79
CA ASN A 2 -10.15 4.49 19.46
C ASN A 2 -9.10 5.10 18.52
N GLN A 3 -8.82 6.39 18.66
CA GLN A 3 -7.96 7.18 17.76
C GLN A 3 -6.44 7.13 18.06
N GLY A 4 -5.95 6.13 18.82
CA GLY A 4 -4.62 6.21 19.43
C GLY A 4 -3.50 5.27 18.92
N THR A 5 -3.75 4.25 18.10
CA THR A 5 -2.78 3.14 17.97
C THR A 5 -2.08 3.07 16.60
N ASN A 6 -0.76 3.27 16.62
CA ASN A 6 0.27 3.17 15.57
C ASN A 6 0.26 4.25 14.45
N ALA A 7 1.27 5.15 14.48
CA ALA A 7 1.54 6.13 13.42
C ALA A 7 1.70 5.47 12.04
N MET A 8 2.29 4.28 11.98
CA MET A 8 2.35 3.44 10.78
C MET A 8 0.96 3.05 10.27
N GLN A 9 0.08 2.60 11.16
CA GLN A 9 -1.29 2.21 10.80
C GLN A 9 -2.08 3.41 10.25
N ARG A 10 -1.98 4.58 10.90
CA ARG A 10 -2.65 5.81 10.45
C ARG A 10 -2.16 6.24 9.07
N MET A 11 -0.85 6.19 8.82
CA MET A 11 -0.29 6.51 7.51
C MET A 11 -0.79 5.55 6.43
N ILE A 12 -0.77 4.24 6.69
CA ILE A 12 -1.16 3.22 5.72
C ILE A 12 -2.63 3.37 5.34
N ILE A 13 -3.52 3.59 6.31
CA ILE A 13 -4.94 3.83 6.05
C ILE A 13 -5.14 5.04 5.12
N GLN A 14 -4.32 6.08 5.25
CA GLN A 14 -4.40 7.27 4.39
C GLN A 14 -3.78 7.04 3.00
N VAL A 15 -2.67 6.32 2.91
CA VAL A 15 -1.89 6.16 1.67
C VAL A 15 -2.44 5.06 0.76
N VAL A 16 -2.95 3.95 1.33
CA VAL A 16 -3.51 2.81 0.58
C VAL A 16 -4.55 3.22 -0.47
N PRO A 17 -5.62 3.97 -0.15
CA PRO A 17 -6.61 4.34 -1.15
C PRO A 17 -6.02 5.23 -2.25
N ILE A 18 -5.07 6.11 -1.92
CA ILE A 18 -4.41 6.99 -2.89
C ILE A 18 -3.61 6.16 -3.89
N VAL A 19 -2.80 5.22 -3.40
CA VAL A 19 -1.96 4.35 -4.25
C VAL A 19 -2.83 3.43 -5.11
N ILE A 20 -3.90 2.84 -4.56
CA ILE A 20 -4.82 1.98 -5.31
C ILE A 20 -5.47 2.77 -6.44
N CYS A 21 -6.05 3.94 -6.14
CA CYS A 21 -6.68 4.79 -7.14
C CYS A 21 -5.69 5.24 -8.22
N TRP A 22 -4.45 5.57 -7.84
CA TRP A 22 -3.40 5.97 -8.75
C TRP A 22 -3.01 4.84 -9.72
N GLU A 23 -2.76 3.62 -9.23
CA GLU A 23 -2.39 2.50 -10.11
C GLU A 23 -3.57 2.02 -10.98
N LEU A 24 -4.80 2.06 -10.45
CA LEU A 24 -6.02 1.81 -11.23
C LEU A 24 -6.15 2.80 -12.38
N TRP A 25 -5.97 4.09 -12.10
CA TRP A 25 -6.00 5.13 -13.13
C TRP A 25 -4.91 4.90 -14.17
N LYS A 26 -3.68 4.62 -13.73
CA LYS A 26 -2.51 4.43 -14.59
C LYS A 26 -2.65 3.24 -15.54
N GLU A 27 -3.26 2.14 -15.12
CA GLU A 27 -3.50 0.98 -15.99
C GLU A 27 -4.80 1.14 -16.82
N ARG A 28 -5.83 1.84 -16.30
CA ARG A 28 -7.10 2.04 -17.02
C ARG A 28 -7.01 3.08 -18.13
N CYS A 29 -6.30 4.18 -17.92
CA CYS A 29 -6.22 5.28 -18.88
C CYS A 29 -5.60 4.87 -20.23
N PRO A 30 -4.48 4.15 -20.27
CA PRO A 30 -3.93 3.64 -21.53
C PRO A 30 -4.83 2.62 -22.20
N CYS A 31 -5.61 1.84 -21.44
CA CYS A 31 -6.59 0.91 -21.99
C CYS A 31 -7.80 1.60 -22.63
N ARG A 32 -8.21 2.75 -22.06
CA ARG A 32 -9.39 3.49 -22.53
C ARG A 32 -9.07 4.52 -23.62
N TYR A 33 -7.90 5.15 -23.53
CA TYR A 33 -7.54 6.31 -24.35
C TYR A 33 -6.21 6.13 -25.10
N GLY A 34 -5.47 5.05 -24.84
CA GLY A 34 -4.16 4.80 -25.44
C GLY A 34 -4.13 3.57 -26.35
N THR A 35 -2.92 3.07 -26.60
CA THR A 35 -2.68 1.92 -27.49
C THR A 35 -2.69 0.57 -26.77
N GLN A 36 -2.79 0.58 -25.43
CA GLN A 36 -2.75 -0.64 -24.62
C GLN A 36 -4.06 -1.41 -24.77
N LYS A 37 -4.00 -2.61 -25.35
CA LYS A 37 -5.22 -3.41 -25.62
C LYS A 37 -5.75 -4.19 -24.43
N ARG A 38 -4.93 -4.38 -23.38
CA ARG A 38 -5.27 -5.25 -22.24
C ARG A 38 -4.89 -4.62 -20.91
N PHE A 39 -5.79 -4.76 -19.96
CA PHE A 39 -5.57 -4.47 -18.56
C PHE A 39 -4.84 -5.65 -17.91
N TYR A 40 -3.79 -5.39 -17.12
CA TYR A 40 -2.98 -6.41 -16.45
C TYR A 40 -3.11 -6.33 -14.92
N PRO A 41 -4.15 -6.97 -14.32
CA PRO A 41 -4.42 -6.86 -12.89
C PRO A 41 -3.23 -7.24 -11.99
N ARG A 42 -2.54 -8.35 -12.30
CA ARG A 42 -1.39 -8.80 -11.50
C ARG A 42 -0.23 -7.81 -11.46
N LYS A 43 0.01 -7.11 -12.58
CA LYS A 43 1.05 -6.08 -12.65
C LYS A 43 0.63 -4.87 -11.80
N MET A 44 -0.63 -4.46 -11.90
CA MET A 44 -1.19 -3.38 -11.08
C MET A 44 -1.10 -3.70 -9.58
N GLU A 45 -1.52 -4.90 -9.16
CA GLU A 45 -1.42 -5.36 -7.78
C GLU A 45 0.02 -5.33 -7.26
N HIS A 46 0.97 -5.80 -8.08
CA HIS A 46 2.38 -5.74 -7.74
C HIS A 46 2.87 -4.30 -7.56
N GLN A 47 2.47 -3.37 -8.45
CA GLN A 47 2.83 -1.96 -8.34
C GLN A 47 2.22 -1.30 -7.10
N ILE A 48 0.97 -1.62 -6.75
CA ILE A 48 0.33 -1.15 -5.52
C ILE A 48 1.15 -1.58 -4.31
N CYS A 49 1.48 -2.87 -4.20
CA CYS A 49 2.30 -3.40 -3.11
C CYS A 49 3.69 -2.75 -3.04
N TRP A 50 4.34 -2.58 -4.20
CA TRP A 50 5.67 -1.97 -4.28
C TRP A 50 5.67 -0.50 -3.84
N ASN A 51 4.70 0.28 -4.31
CA ASN A 51 4.56 1.68 -3.92
C ASN A 51 4.24 1.84 -2.43
N LEU A 52 3.42 0.94 -1.86
CA LEU A 52 3.12 0.96 -0.43
C LEU A 52 4.35 0.66 0.40
N LYS A 53 5.14 -0.35 0.02
CA LYS A 53 6.43 -0.64 0.67
C LYS A 53 7.37 0.56 0.59
N ALA A 54 7.54 1.13 -0.60
CA ALA A 54 8.40 2.29 -0.81
C ALA A 54 7.95 3.52 0.01
N ALA A 55 6.64 3.72 0.17
CA ALA A 55 6.09 4.78 1.02
C ALA A 55 6.41 4.52 2.49
N MET A 56 6.20 3.29 2.97
CA MET A 56 6.49 2.92 4.35
C MET A 56 7.99 3.00 4.67
N ASP A 57 8.87 2.49 3.80
CA ASP A 57 10.32 2.54 3.99
C ASP A 57 10.85 3.99 4.06
N LYS A 58 10.27 4.90 3.28
CA LYS A 58 10.62 6.33 3.32
C LYS A 58 10.20 7.00 4.62
N THR A 59 9.05 6.64 5.17
CA THR A 59 8.51 7.28 6.38
C THR A 59 9.00 6.62 7.67
N PHE A 60 9.34 5.33 7.60
CA PHE A 60 9.73 4.50 8.74
C PHE A 60 11.01 3.71 8.44
N PRO A 61 12.14 4.36 8.13
CA PRO A 61 13.37 3.70 7.67
C PRO A 61 14.00 2.75 8.71
N LEU A 62 13.64 2.91 9.99
CA LEU A 62 14.08 2.04 11.08
C LEU A 62 13.44 0.64 11.02
N TYR A 63 12.29 0.53 10.36
CA TYR A 63 11.58 -0.73 10.18
C TYR A 63 11.81 -1.17 8.74
N LYS A 64 12.80 -2.04 8.50
CA LYS A 64 13.00 -2.65 7.18
C LYS A 64 11.80 -3.53 6.85
N ILE A 65 10.85 -3.02 6.07
CA ILE A 65 9.65 -3.75 5.65
C ILE A 65 9.98 -4.55 4.39
N ASP A 66 10.95 -5.46 4.52
CA ASP A 66 11.18 -6.49 3.50
C ASP A 66 10.16 -7.64 3.61
N MET A 67 9.25 -7.56 4.57
CA MET A 67 8.27 -8.59 4.88
C MET A 67 7.22 -8.75 3.78
N ARG A 68 6.57 -9.92 3.71
CA ARG A 68 5.39 -10.09 2.84
C ARG A 68 4.28 -9.16 3.33
N TRP A 69 3.39 -8.76 2.43
CA TRP A 69 2.28 -7.85 2.80
C TRP A 69 1.43 -8.40 3.95
N LYS A 70 1.22 -9.72 3.98
CA LYS A 70 0.51 -10.40 5.07
C LYS A 70 1.20 -10.17 6.43
N ASP A 71 2.50 -10.45 6.50
CA ASP A 71 3.31 -10.24 7.70
C ASP A 71 3.38 -8.75 8.09
N THR A 72 3.31 -7.85 7.11
CA THR A 72 3.25 -6.41 7.33
C THR A 72 1.92 -6.02 7.98
N CYS A 73 0.79 -6.54 7.48
CA CYS A 73 -0.52 -6.37 8.10
C CYS A 73 -0.53 -6.93 9.52
N GLU A 74 0.01 -8.13 9.74
CA GLU A 74 0.13 -8.72 11.07
C GLU A 74 1.01 -7.87 12.00
N LEU A 75 2.13 -7.31 11.53
CA LEU A 75 2.96 -6.39 12.32
C LEU A 75 2.18 -5.11 12.70
N ILE A 76 1.41 -4.56 11.77
CA ILE A 76 0.60 -3.35 12.01
C ILE A 76 -0.54 -3.64 12.99
N GLU A 77 -1.17 -4.81 12.86
CA GLU A 77 -2.30 -5.25 13.69
C GLU A 77 -1.87 -5.69 15.09
N ASN A 78 -0.79 -6.48 15.20
CA ASN A 78 -0.26 -7.02 16.46
C ASN A 78 0.47 -5.98 17.32
N ARG A 79 0.75 -4.78 16.81
CA ARG A 79 1.17 -3.63 17.65
C ARG A 79 0.01 -2.99 18.42
N LYS A 80 -1.18 -3.60 18.41
CA LYS A 80 -2.16 -3.47 19.49
C LYS A 80 -1.95 -4.65 20.43
N ILE A 81 -1.48 -4.39 21.65
CA ILE A 81 -1.57 -5.18 22.90
C ILE A 81 -0.28 -4.90 23.68
N GLU A 82 -0.27 -3.78 24.39
CA GLU A 82 0.50 -3.56 25.62
C GLU A 82 -0.18 -2.37 26.32
N THR A 83 -1.36 -2.64 26.87
CA THR A 83 -2.00 -1.88 27.95
C THR A 83 -2.92 -2.83 28.68
#